data_AF-A0A497EN21-F1
#
_entry.id   AF-A0A497EN21-F1
#
_cell.length_a   1.000
_cell.length_b   1.000
_cell.length_c   1.000
_cell.angle_alpha   90.00
_cell.angle_beta   90.00
_cell.angle_gamma   90.00
#
_symmetry.space_group_name_H-M   'P 1'
#
loop_
_entity.id
_entity.type
_entity.pdbx_description
1 polymer ?
#
loop_
_entity_poly.entity_id
_entity_poly.type
_entity_poly.pdbx_seq_one_letter_code
_entity_poly.pdbx_strand_id
1 'polypeptide(L)'
;QALANTMLEKLRAEKVLCKCSCHMTLSTPSQARLVKGNVVAIGASANCVNPLSGEGIAPSMLSAKILYDSLARGVKDYERRLKLKVAKEMKFDEAYSILTKFVESKLTPLDLLSSIKVLRLNRYVNSIGLAKLAMKALAIA
;
A
#
# COMPACT_ATOMS: atom_id res chain seq x y z
N GLN A 1 -12.95 -23.10 19.01
CA GLN A 1 -12.34 -22.08 19.89
C GLN A 1 -10.88 -22.39 20.20
N ALA A 2 -10.51 -23.61 20.59
CA ALA A 2 -9.11 -23.99 20.87
C ALA A 2 -8.14 -23.72 19.70
N LEU A 3 -8.48 -24.11 18.46
CA LEU A 3 -7.61 -23.93 17.29
C LEU A 3 -7.30 -22.45 16.98
N ALA A 4 -8.29 -21.56 17.18
CA ALA A 4 -8.13 -20.12 16.97
C ALA A 4 -7.20 -19.51 18.03
N ASN A 5 -7.30 -19.98 19.28
CA ASN A 5 -6.42 -19.56 20.37
C ASN A 5 -4.98 -20.05 20.14
N THR A 6 -4.79 -21.27 19.63
CA THR A 6 -3.46 -21.80 19.29
C THR A 6 -2.82 -21.07 18.11
N MET A 7 -3.60 -20.65 17.10
CA MET A 7 -3.09 -19.79 16.02
C MET A 7 -2.72 -18.38 16.51
N LEU A 8 -3.54 -17.80 17.39
CA LEU A 8 -3.25 -16.51 18.04
C LEU A 8 -2.00 -16.55 18.93
N GLU A 9 -1.77 -17.64 19.66
CA GLU A 9 -0.55 -17.81 20.46
C GLU A 9 0.70 -17.98 19.60
N LYS A 10 0.60 -18.69 18.47
CA LYS A 10 1.73 -18.81 17.52
C LYS A 10 2.07 -17.48 16.85
N LEU A 11 1.07 -16.62 16.58
CA LEU A 11 1.28 -15.26 16.07
C LEU A 11 1.83 -14.30 17.15
N ARG A 12 1.60 -14.57 18.44
CA ARG A 12 2.11 -13.76 19.55
C ARG A 12 3.59 -13.97 19.85
N ALA A 13 4.19 -15.06 19.36
CA ALA A 13 5.57 -15.44 19.62
C ALA A 13 6.57 -14.96 18.56
N GLU A 14 6.28 -13.88 17.83
CA GLU A 14 7.28 -13.26 16.96
C GLU A 14 8.23 -12.41 17.82
N LYS A 15 9.42 -12.97 18.11
CA LYS A 15 10.59 -12.17 18.49
C LYS A 15 10.74 -11.07 17.44
N VAL A 16 10.67 -9.81 17.86
CA VAL A 16 10.97 -8.67 16.98
C VAL A 16 12.42 -8.83 16.50
N LEU A 17 12.59 -9.37 15.30
CA LEU A 17 13.91 -9.70 14.71
C LEU A 17 14.71 -8.44 14.38
N CYS A 18 14.01 -7.33 14.12
CA CYS A 18 14.58 -6.05 13.77
C CYS A 18 13.67 -4.94 14.26
N LYS A 19 14.26 -3.91 14.87
CA LYS A 19 13.57 -2.66 15.20
C LYS A 19 14.25 -1.56 14.40
N CYS A 20 13.60 -1.08 13.35
CA CYS A 20 14.05 0.10 12.62
C CYS A 20 13.34 1.34 13.18
N SER A 21 14.09 2.40 13.44
CA SER A 21 13.57 3.71 13.84
C SER A 21 13.22 4.59 12.63
N CYS A 22 13.14 3.99 11.44
CA CYS A 22 12.77 4.69 10.22
C CYS A 22 11.37 5.27 10.39
N HIS A 23 11.27 6.60 10.44
CA HIS A 23 10.00 7.29 10.34
C HIS A 23 9.44 7.06 8.95
N MET A 24 8.54 6.08 8.83
CA MET A 24 7.78 5.89 7.61
C MET A 24 6.82 7.06 7.47
N THR A 25 7.02 7.87 6.43
CA THR A 25 6.06 8.92 6.11
C THR A 25 4.82 8.25 5.54
N LEU A 26 3.68 8.39 6.23
CA LEU A 26 2.41 7.86 5.76
C LEU A 26 1.77 8.80 4.72
N SER A 27 2.43 8.94 3.58
CA SER A 27 1.93 9.75 2.47
C SER A 27 2.13 9.04 1.16
N THR A 28 1.33 9.38 0.16
CA THR A 28 1.42 8.80 -1.16
C THR A 28 2.27 9.67 -2.10
N PRO A 29 2.71 9.14 -3.24
CA PRO A 29 3.35 9.95 -4.27
C PRO A 29 2.45 11.10 -4.76
N SER A 30 1.11 10.96 -4.69
CA SER A 30 0.16 12.01 -5.06
C SER A 30 0.21 13.21 -4.11
N GLN A 31 0.47 12.97 -2.82
CA GLN A 31 0.56 13.99 -1.76
C GLN A 31 1.97 14.57 -1.59
N ALA A 32 3.00 13.84 -2.04
CA ALA A 32 4.39 14.24 -1.88
C ALA A 32 4.78 15.41 -2.80
N ARG A 33 5.70 16.26 -2.33
CA ARG A 33 6.46 17.16 -3.22
C ARG A 33 7.65 16.39 -3.78
N LEU A 34 7.59 16.06 -5.06
CA LEU A 34 8.57 15.15 -5.68
C LEU A 34 9.79 15.88 -6.27
N VAL A 35 9.67 17.19 -6.46
CA VAL A 35 10.70 18.02 -7.11
C VAL A 35 10.94 19.30 -6.31
N LYS A 36 12.21 19.61 -6.09
CA LYS A 36 12.66 20.88 -5.49
C LYS A 36 13.94 21.36 -6.19
N GLY A 37 13.80 22.36 -7.06
CA GLY A 37 14.91 22.80 -7.91
C GLY A 37 15.36 21.67 -8.83
N ASN A 38 16.65 21.30 -8.74
CA ASN A 38 17.26 20.23 -9.52
C ASN A 38 17.27 18.88 -8.79
N VAL A 39 16.63 18.79 -7.62
CA VAL A 39 16.53 17.56 -6.83
C VAL A 39 15.20 16.88 -7.11
N VAL A 40 15.26 15.58 -7.38
CA VAL A 40 14.11 14.74 -7.70
C VAL A 40 14.07 13.54 -6.77
N ALA A 41 12.95 13.35 -6.07
CA ALA A 41 12.72 12.17 -5.26
C ALA A 41 12.28 10.99 -6.15
N ILE A 42 12.83 9.80 -5.92
CA ILE A 42 12.48 8.56 -6.63
C ILE A 42 12.33 7.38 -5.65
N GLY A 43 11.61 6.34 -6.07
CA GLY A 43 11.43 5.13 -5.26
C GLY A 43 10.87 5.40 -3.88
N ALA A 44 11.46 4.80 -2.84
CA ALA A 44 11.00 4.99 -1.46
C ALA A 44 10.98 6.47 -1.02
N SER A 45 11.93 7.29 -1.46
CA SER A 45 11.94 8.74 -1.17
C SER A 45 10.80 9.51 -1.85
N ALA A 46 10.23 8.96 -2.92
CA ALA A 46 9.02 9.46 -3.58
C ALA A 46 7.74 8.81 -3.02
N ASN A 47 7.81 8.11 -1.88
CA ASN A 47 6.72 7.31 -1.30
C ASN A 47 6.20 6.20 -2.21
N CYS A 48 7.03 5.67 -3.10
CA CYS A 48 6.68 4.59 -4.00
C CYS A 48 6.82 3.20 -3.34
N VAL A 49 6.23 3.03 -2.14
CA VAL A 49 6.09 1.73 -1.45
C VAL A 49 4.61 1.53 -1.11
N ASN A 50 3.99 0.48 -1.65
CA ASN A 50 2.60 0.19 -1.33
C ASN A 50 2.52 -0.32 0.12
N PRO A 51 1.78 0.34 1.02
CA PRO A 51 1.80 0.01 2.44
C PRO A 51 1.10 -1.31 2.77
N LEU A 52 0.18 -1.76 1.93
CA LEU A 52 -0.55 -3.01 2.16
C LEU A 52 0.22 -4.20 1.60
N SER A 53 0.83 -4.08 0.41
CA SER A 53 1.56 -5.20 -0.20
C SER A 53 3.04 -5.25 0.17
N GLY A 54 3.60 -4.16 0.72
CA GLY A 54 5.03 -4.00 0.92
C GLY A 54 5.83 -3.87 -0.38
N GLU A 55 5.16 -3.74 -1.54
CA GLU A 55 5.81 -3.69 -2.83
C GLU A 55 6.48 -2.32 -3.04
N GLY A 56 7.81 -2.30 -2.97
CA GLY A 56 8.63 -1.12 -3.21
C GLY A 56 9.44 -1.16 -4.52
N ILE A 57 9.84 -2.35 -4.97
CA ILE A 57 10.79 -2.51 -6.10
C ILE A 57 10.15 -2.07 -7.42
N ALA A 58 9.05 -2.71 -7.83
CA ALA A 58 8.36 -2.37 -9.08
C ALA A 58 7.91 -0.89 -9.14
N PRO A 59 7.26 -0.33 -8.11
CA PRO A 59 6.92 1.11 -8.10
C PRO A 59 8.16 2.01 -8.13
N SER A 60 9.27 1.61 -7.51
CA SER A 60 10.53 2.35 -7.60
C SER A 60 11.11 2.34 -9.02
N MET A 61 11.15 1.20 -9.69
CA MET A 61 11.58 1.13 -11.09
C MET A 61 10.67 1.95 -12.01
N LEU A 62 9.36 1.91 -11.78
CA LEU A 62 8.40 2.72 -12.52
C LEU A 62 8.69 4.21 -12.35
N SER A 63 8.96 4.67 -11.13
CA SER A 63 9.32 6.07 -10.87
C SER A 63 10.59 6.48 -11.63
N ALA A 64 11.62 5.63 -11.64
CA ALA A 64 12.86 5.88 -12.37
C ALA A 64 12.64 5.95 -13.89
N LYS A 65 11.81 5.05 -14.44
CA LYS A 65 11.45 5.06 -15.85
C LYS A 65 10.70 6.33 -16.25
N ILE A 66 9.72 6.76 -15.43
CA ILE A 66 8.96 7.99 -15.70
C ILE A 66 9.90 9.20 -15.67
N LEU A 67 10.85 9.24 -14.73
CA LEU A 67 11.86 10.30 -14.68
C LEU A 67 12.67 10.35 -15.97
N TYR A 68 13.23 9.20 -16.39
CA TYR A 68 13.99 9.09 -17.65
C TYR A 68 13.19 9.62 -18.85
N ASP A 69 11.95 9.16 -19.02
CA ASP A 69 11.07 9.57 -20.11
C ASP A 69 10.65 11.06 -20.04
N SER A 70 10.86 11.72 -18.90
CA SER A 70 10.49 13.12 -18.66
C SER A 70 11.69 14.07 -18.70
N LEU A 71 12.93 13.58 -18.76
CA LEU A 71 14.13 14.42 -18.77
C LEU A 71 14.11 15.46 -19.89
N ALA A 72 13.71 15.06 -21.11
CA ALA A 72 13.60 15.96 -22.26
C ALA A 72 12.53 17.06 -22.09
N ARG A 73 11.53 16.85 -21.22
CA ARG A 73 10.44 17.80 -20.92
C ARG A 73 10.61 18.51 -19.56
N GLY A 74 11.69 18.20 -18.85
CA GLY A 74 11.98 18.71 -17.52
C GLY A 74 11.32 17.94 -16.36
N VAL A 75 11.91 18.11 -15.18
CA VAL A 75 11.54 17.37 -13.95
C VAL A 75 10.11 17.62 -13.46
N LYS A 76 9.48 18.74 -13.83
CA LYS A 76 8.06 18.99 -13.52
C LYS A 76 7.13 18.02 -14.27
N ASP A 77 7.52 17.57 -15.47
CA ASP A 77 6.76 16.56 -16.21
C ASP A 77 6.80 15.20 -15.50
N TYR A 78 7.94 14.86 -14.88
CA TYR A 78 8.06 13.66 -14.04
C TYR A 78 7.06 13.69 -12.88
N GLU A 79 7.03 14.77 -12.09
CA GLU A 79 6.14 14.89 -10.94
C GLU A 79 4.67 14.73 -11.37
N ARG A 80 4.27 15.43 -12.44
CA ARG A 80 2.91 15.32 -13.01
C ARG A 80 2.58 13.89 -13.43
N ARG A 81 3.46 13.24 -14.19
CA ARG A 81 3.22 11.89 -14.73
C ARG A 81 3.21 10.84 -13.64
N LEU A 82 4.11 10.91 -12.67
CA LEU A 82 4.14 9.95 -11.57
C LEU A 82 2.87 10.05 -10.73
N LYS A 83 2.45 11.27 -10.35
CA LYS A 83 1.21 11.48 -9.58
C LYS A 83 -0.02 10.89 -10.30
N LEU A 84 -0.15 11.15 -11.59
CA LEU A 84 -1.25 10.60 -12.40
C LEU A 84 -1.21 9.07 -12.47
N LYS A 85 -0.03 8.49 -12.70
CA LYS A 85 0.11 7.05 -12.90
C LYS A 85 -0.10 6.28 -11.59
N VAL A 86 0.47 6.77 -10.50
CA VAL A 86 0.29 6.20 -9.16
C VAL A 86 -1.17 6.27 -8.71
N ALA A 87 -1.83 7.42 -8.88
CA ALA A 87 -3.23 7.60 -8.49
C ALA A 87 -4.17 6.66 -9.26
N LYS A 88 -3.90 6.42 -10.55
CA LYS A 88 -4.78 5.61 -11.42
C LYS A 88 -4.50 4.10 -11.36
N GLU A 89 -3.25 3.69 -11.38
CA GLU A 89 -2.91 2.28 -11.66
C GLU A 89 -2.56 1.48 -10.40
N MET A 90 -1.99 2.14 -9.39
CA MET A 90 -1.37 1.45 -8.26
C MET A 90 -2.14 1.60 -6.94
N LYS A 91 -3.23 2.37 -6.94
CA LYS A 91 -4.19 2.49 -5.82
C LYS A 91 -3.52 2.84 -4.49
N PHE A 92 -2.45 3.63 -4.52
CA PHE A 92 -1.71 4.01 -3.31
C PHE A 92 -2.61 4.75 -2.32
N ASP A 93 -3.42 5.69 -2.79
CA ASP A 93 -4.31 6.47 -1.91
C ASP A 93 -5.33 5.58 -1.19
N GLU A 94 -5.87 4.57 -1.88
CA GLU A 94 -6.78 3.58 -1.30
C GLU A 94 -6.05 2.71 -0.26
N ALA A 95 -4.85 2.22 -0.61
CA ALA A 95 -4.01 1.41 0.28
C ALA A 95 -3.65 2.16 1.58
N TYR A 96 -3.28 3.43 1.45
CA TYR A 96 -2.94 4.28 2.59
C TYR A 96 -4.16 4.63 3.44
N SER A 97 -5.31 4.92 2.83
CA SER A 97 -6.57 5.16 3.57
C SER A 97 -6.94 3.97 4.46
N ILE A 98 -6.85 2.76 3.91
CA ILE A 98 -7.09 1.52 4.66
C ILE A 98 -6.09 1.38 5.81
N LEU A 99 -4.79 1.60 5.55
CA LEU A 99 -3.75 1.51 6.59
C LEU A 99 -4.01 2.51 7.73
N THR A 100 -4.31 3.77 7.40
CA THR A 100 -4.61 4.79 8.41
C THR A 100 -5.81 4.39 9.26
N LYS A 101 -6.89 3.89 8.64
CA LYS A 101 -8.04 3.36 9.39
C LYS A 101 -7.69 2.15 10.25
N PHE A 102 -6.80 1.27 9.81
CA PHE A 102 -6.31 0.14 10.62
C PHE A 102 -5.55 0.65 11.85
N VAL A 103 -4.60 1.57 11.67
CA VAL A 103 -3.81 2.16 12.76
C VAL A 103 -4.71 2.89 13.77
N GLU A 104 -5.74 3.59 13.28
CA GLU A 104 -6.71 4.30 14.12
C GLU A 104 -7.79 3.38 14.72
N SER A 105 -7.77 2.07 14.46
CA SER A 105 -8.81 1.11 14.89
C SER A 105 -10.23 1.45 14.39
N LYS A 106 -10.34 2.05 13.19
CA LYS A 106 -11.59 2.48 12.54
C LYS A 106 -11.91 1.69 11.25
N LEU A 107 -11.36 0.49 11.10
CA LEU A 107 -11.63 -0.34 9.94
C LEU A 107 -13.08 -0.79 9.88
N THR A 108 -13.66 -0.70 8.69
CA THR A 108 -14.98 -1.27 8.39
C THR A 108 -14.84 -2.55 7.56
N PRO A 109 -15.88 -3.42 7.54
CA PRO A 109 -15.91 -4.57 6.62
C PRO A 109 -15.73 -4.20 5.15
N LEU A 110 -16.19 -3.00 4.74
CA LEU A 110 -15.98 -2.46 3.39
C LEU A 110 -14.50 -2.19 3.10
N ASP A 111 -13.76 -1.66 4.07
CA ASP A 111 -12.32 -1.42 3.92
C ASP A 111 -11.55 -2.74 3.75
N LEU A 112 -12.01 -3.82 4.40
CA LEU A 112 -11.44 -5.16 4.23
C LEU A 112 -11.66 -5.69 2.80
N LEU A 113 -12.85 -5.49 2.25
CA LEU A 113 -13.15 -5.84 0.85
C LEU A 113 -12.32 -5.01 -0.14
N SER A 114 -12.16 -3.72 0.13
CA SER A 114 -11.29 -2.84 -0.68
C SER A 114 -9.84 -3.30 -0.62
N SER A 115 -9.35 -3.73 0.54
CA SER A 115 -8.00 -4.29 0.71
C SER A 115 -7.75 -5.50 -0.20
N ILE A 116 -8.72 -6.41 -0.31
CA ILE A 116 -8.65 -7.57 -1.21
C ILE A 116 -8.49 -7.15 -2.67
N LYS A 117 -9.21 -6.10 -3.10
CA LYS A 117 -9.10 -5.55 -4.46
C LYS A 117 -7.73 -4.89 -4.68
N VAL A 118 -7.28 -4.07 -3.75
CA VAL A 118 -5.98 -3.35 -3.82
C VAL A 118 -4.82 -4.35 -3.91
N LEU A 119 -4.83 -5.37 -3.06
CA LEU A 119 -3.80 -6.41 -3.02
C LEU A 119 -3.93 -7.45 -4.15
N ARG A 120 -4.95 -7.31 -5.02
CA ARG A 120 -5.31 -8.30 -6.06
C ARG A 120 -5.43 -9.73 -5.50
N LEU A 121 -5.85 -9.86 -4.24
CA LEU A 121 -6.02 -11.13 -3.55
C LEU A 121 -7.23 -11.92 -4.04
N ASN A 122 -8.02 -11.41 -4.98
CA ASN A 122 -9.15 -12.13 -5.59
C ASN A 122 -8.79 -13.55 -6.05
N ARG A 123 -7.56 -13.78 -6.54
CA ARG A 123 -7.09 -15.13 -6.90
C ARG A 123 -6.99 -16.08 -5.70
N TYR A 124 -6.63 -15.58 -4.53
CA TYR A 124 -6.46 -16.36 -3.30
C TYR A 124 -7.75 -16.47 -2.47
N VAL A 125 -8.60 -15.43 -2.52
CA VAL A 125 -9.88 -15.44 -1.81
C VAL A 125 -10.84 -16.47 -2.40
N ASN A 126 -10.77 -16.70 -3.72
CA ASN A 126 -11.54 -17.74 -4.41
C ASN A 126 -11.05 -19.16 -4.09
N SER A 127 -9.76 -19.35 -3.79
CA SER A 127 -9.21 -20.68 -3.45
C SER A 127 -9.40 -21.06 -1.97
N ILE A 128 -9.54 -20.09 -1.07
CA ILE A 128 -9.68 -20.33 0.39
C ILE A 128 -11.16 -20.23 0.85
N GLY A 129 -12.09 -19.83 -0.02
CA GLY A 129 -13.51 -19.67 0.35
C GLY A 129 -13.78 -18.47 1.27
N LEU A 130 -12.78 -17.59 1.47
CA LEU A 130 -12.84 -16.39 2.32
C LEU A 130 -13.94 -15.40 1.88
N ALA A 131 -14.33 -15.41 0.59
CA ALA A 131 -15.47 -14.64 0.10
C ALA A 131 -16.77 -14.98 0.83
N LYS A 132 -17.00 -16.26 1.19
CA LYS A 132 -18.17 -16.68 1.99
C LYS A 132 -18.09 -16.17 3.42
N LEU A 133 -16.89 -16.05 4.01
CA LEU A 133 -16.69 -15.54 5.36
C LEU A 133 -16.87 -14.03 5.43
N ALA A 134 -16.31 -13.28 4.48
CA ALA A 134 -16.47 -11.83 4.38
C ALA A 134 -17.93 -11.43 4.09
N MET A 135 -18.62 -12.18 3.21
CA MET A 135 -20.06 -12.01 2.95
C MET A 135 -20.92 -12.37 4.17
N LYS A 136 -20.57 -13.40 4.94
CA LYS A 136 -21.24 -13.71 6.22
C LYS A 136 -21.03 -12.63 7.27
N ALA A 137 -19.83 -12.05 7.36
CA ALA A 137 -19.54 -10.96 8.29
C ALA A 137 -20.32 -9.67 7.92
N LEU A 138 -20.55 -9.41 6.62
CA LEU A 138 -21.39 -8.31 6.16
C LEU A 138 -22.90 -8.55 6.40
N ALA A 139 -23.34 -9.81 6.48
CA ALA A 139 -24.74 -10.16 6.73
C ALA A 139 -25.13 -10.18 8.22
N ILE A 140 -24.16 -9.98 9.12
CA ILE A 140 -24.33 -9.97 10.59
C ILE A 140 -24.15 -8.55 11.17
N ALA A 141 -23.73 -7.58 10.35
CA ALA A 141 -23.66 -6.15 10.69
C ALA A 141 -24.89 -5.41 10.14
#